data_AF-A0A953QI82-F1
#
_entry.id   AF-A0A953QI82-F1
#
_cell.length_a   1.000
_cell.length_b   1.000
_cell.length_c   1.000
_cell.angle_alpha   90.00
_cell.angle_beta   90.00
_cell.angle_gamma   90.00
#
_symmetry.space_group_name_H-M   'P 1'
#
loop_
_entity.id
_entity.type
_entity.pdbx_description
1 polymer ?
#
loop_
_entity_poly.entity_id
_entity_poly.type
_entity_poly.pdbx_seq_one_letter_code
_entity_poly.pdbx_strand_id
1 'polypeptide(L)'
;MRPAQKFLLWIHRHRGWGWPGLLVYAALVTFPHENVQYVVNEIAVRISHKRLYQASAAIALGEGAILTLIFWLALRKQAAWRTIAVYWVLTIALIFGTWRLLTANNVELVHYPQYVPEGVALMALTLSPVESLAWVTIFGGLDECYQYWDLMGGRPVQYDFNDIYMDLLGGAAGVLLAMVFLRCEPARVEWRAVLRRPGIATLIGIVAAGVVLVASGWVRLYQDKTAHYWFALSRDKPPEYWFINPMFGPHRFHTLSPVEGPVLILATIGVYALLARAVRVKE
;
A
#
# COMPACT_ATOMS: atom_id res chain seq x y z
N MET A 1 12.65 -24.19 14.64
CA MET A 1 11.97 -22.97 14.12
C MET A 1 12.79 -21.74 14.49
N ARG A 2 12.98 -20.80 13.56
CA ARG A 2 13.73 -19.55 13.82
C ARG A 2 12.95 -18.61 14.74
N PRO A 3 13.62 -17.68 15.46
CA PRO A 3 12.94 -16.69 16.30
C PRO A 3 11.84 -15.91 15.55
N ALA A 4 12.15 -15.40 14.35
CA ALA A 4 11.17 -14.68 13.51
C ALA A 4 9.94 -15.53 13.17
N GLN A 5 10.13 -16.79 12.78
CA GLN A 5 9.03 -17.71 12.51
C GLN A 5 8.16 -17.95 13.76
N LYS A 6 8.79 -18.15 14.93
CA LYS A 6 8.06 -18.34 16.20
C LYS A 6 7.23 -17.11 16.53
N PHE A 7 7.76 -15.90 16.31
CA PHE A 7 7.06 -14.65 16.56
C PHE A 7 5.85 -14.45 15.63
N LEU A 8 6.02 -14.66 14.32
CA LEU A 8 4.90 -14.54 13.38
C LEU A 8 3.78 -15.55 13.69
N LEU A 9 4.13 -16.78 14.03
CA LEU A 9 3.15 -17.78 14.45
C LEU A 9 2.54 -17.50 15.83
N TRP A 10 3.27 -16.80 16.70
CA TRP A 10 2.71 -16.31 17.95
C TRP A 10 1.63 -15.24 17.68
N ILE A 11 1.87 -14.29 16.78
CA ILE A 11 0.85 -13.30 16.35
C ILE A 11 -0.40 -14.02 15.84
N HIS A 12 -0.22 -15.01 14.95
CA HIS A 12 -1.33 -15.81 14.42
C HIS A 12 -2.16 -16.50 15.51
N ARG A 13 -1.50 -17.08 16.52
CA ARG A 13 -2.17 -17.73 17.65
C ARG A 13 -2.87 -16.74 18.59
N HIS A 14 -2.45 -15.49 18.60
CA HIS A 14 -2.96 -14.43 19.46
C HIS A 14 -3.63 -13.31 18.65
N ARG A 15 -4.43 -13.67 17.64
CA ARG A 15 -5.19 -12.73 16.78
C ARG A 15 -5.98 -11.69 17.57
N GLY A 16 -6.52 -12.05 18.74
CA GLY A 16 -7.24 -11.13 19.61
C GLY A 16 -6.41 -9.94 20.12
N TRP A 17 -5.08 -10.10 20.19
CA TRP A 17 -4.13 -9.02 20.52
C TRP A 17 -3.45 -8.45 19.28
N GLY A 18 -3.22 -9.30 18.27
CA GLY A 18 -2.54 -8.87 17.05
C GLY A 18 -3.33 -7.85 16.23
N TRP A 19 -4.66 -7.97 16.13
CA TRP A 19 -5.50 -6.97 15.46
C TRP A 19 -5.51 -5.62 16.19
N PRO A 20 -5.77 -5.53 17.51
CA PRO A 20 -5.61 -4.28 18.24
C PRO A 20 -4.22 -3.67 18.11
N GLY A 21 -3.16 -4.49 18.20
CA GLY A 21 -1.79 -4.01 18.00
C GLY A 21 -1.56 -3.42 16.61
N LEU A 22 -2.12 -4.03 15.57
CA LEU A 22 -2.07 -3.49 14.22
C LEU A 22 -2.87 -2.19 14.08
N LEU A 23 -4.05 -2.08 14.69
CA LEU A 23 -4.83 -0.83 14.68
C LEU A 23 -4.10 0.31 15.40
N VAL A 24 -3.43 0.02 16.52
CA VAL A 24 -2.57 0.99 17.20
C VAL A 24 -1.42 1.41 16.29
N TYR A 25 -0.78 0.46 15.60
CA TYR A 25 0.26 0.77 14.63
C TYR A 25 -0.25 1.68 13.50
N ALA A 26 -1.38 1.34 12.88
CA ALA A 26 -1.97 2.13 11.80
C ALA A 26 -2.29 3.56 12.28
N ALA A 27 -2.87 3.71 13.47
CA ALA A 27 -3.14 5.02 14.07
C ALA A 27 -1.87 5.84 14.33
N LEU A 28 -0.80 5.20 14.81
CA LEU A 28 0.50 5.86 15.06
C LEU A 28 1.21 6.29 13.77
N VAL A 29 0.87 5.68 12.64
CA VAL A 29 1.40 6.02 11.32
C VAL A 29 0.56 7.12 10.67
N THR A 30 -0.77 6.99 10.70
CA THR A 30 -1.71 7.92 10.05
C THR A 30 -1.87 9.26 10.77
N PHE A 31 -2.09 9.28 12.08
CA PHE A 31 -2.45 10.54 12.75
C PHE A 31 -1.31 11.56 12.86
N PRO A 32 -0.04 11.16 13.04
CA PRO A 32 1.07 12.12 13.05
C PRO A 32 1.45 12.69 11.70
N HIS A 33 0.74 12.40 10.61
CA HIS A 33 1.14 12.74 9.25
C HIS A 33 1.45 14.25 9.07
N GLU A 34 0.62 15.15 9.60
CA GLU A 34 0.90 16.60 9.59
C GLU A 34 2.18 16.96 10.36
N ASN A 35 2.40 16.36 11.53
CA ASN A 35 3.60 16.60 12.33
C ASN A 35 4.86 16.13 11.58
N VAL A 36 4.78 14.99 10.90
CA VAL A 36 5.88 14.46 10.08
C VAL A 36 6.14 15.37 8.89
N GLN A 37 5.11 15.78 8.15
CA GLN A 37 5.24 16.74 7.04
C GLN A 37 5.86 18.06 7.50
N TYR A 38 5.45 18.58 8.66
CA TYR A 38 6.03 19.79 9.24
C TYR A 38 7.52 19.62 9.54
N VAL A 39 7.91 18.54 10.23
CA VAL A 39 9.32 18.25 10.55
C VAL A 39 10.16 18.06 9.29
N VAL A 40 9.63 17.36 8.29
CA VAL A 40 10.27 17.16 6.99
C VAL A 40 10.45 18.49 6.26
N ASN A 41 9.45 19.38 6.28
CA ASN A 41 9.55 20.71 5.72
C ASN A 41 10.61 21.57 6.43
N GLU A 42 10.67 21.52 7.76
CA GLU A 42 11.73 22.19 8.54
C GLU A 42 13.14 21.70 8.17
N ILE A 43 13.28 20.39 7.93
CA ILE A 43 14.53 19.82 7.39
C ILE A 43 14.78 20.36 5.98
N ALA A 44 13.77 20.36 5.11
CA ALA A 44 13.86 20.85 3.74
C ALA A 44 14.31 22.31 3.67
N VAL A 45 13.83 23.17 4.57
CA VAL A 45 14.26 24.58 4.68
C VAL A 45 15.74 24.67 5.02
N ARG A 46 16.26 23.80 5.89
CA ARG A 46 17.67 23.79 6.32
C ARG A 46 18.63 23.22 5.28
N ILE A 47 18.23 22.17 4.56
CA ILE A 47 19.13 21.46 3.64
C ILE A 47 18.78 21.63 2.15
N SER A 48 17.72 22.36 1.83
CA SER A 48 17.03 22.41 0.53
C SER A 48 16.25 21.15 0.17
N HIS A 49 15.10 21.34 -0.49
CA HIS A 49 14.27 20.27 -1.05
C HIS A 49 15.06 19.30 -1.95
N LYS A 50 16.00 19.81 -2.76
CA LYS A 50 16.83 18.97 -3.64
C LYS A 50 17.64 17.94 -2.85
N ARG A 51 18.31 18.37 -1.76
CA ARG A 51 19.11 17.44 -0.94
C ARG A 51 18.22 16.49 -0.16
N LEU A 52 17.07 16.96 0.33
CA LEU A 52 16.07 16.10 0.97
C LEU A 52 15.64 14.98 0.01
N TYR A 53 15.26 15.31 -1.22
CA TYR A 53 14.81 14.31 -2.21
C TYR A 53 15.92 13.31 -2.58
N GLN A 54 17.18 13.76 -2.64
CA GLN A 54 18.32 12.87 -2.87
C GLN A 54 18.55 11.94 -1.68
N ALA A 55 18.45 12.47 -0.45
CA ALA A 55 18.61 11.69 0.77
C ALA A 55 17.48 10.65 0.92
N SER A 56 16.22 11.02 0.72
CA SER A 56 15.08 10.08 0.78
C SER A 56 15.23 8.95 -0.22
N ALA A 57 15.64 9.24 -1.46
CA ALA A 57 15.93 8.19 -2.45
C ALA A 57 17.09 7.28 -2.03
N ALA A 58 18.18 7.83 -1.49
CA ALA A 58 19.31 7.04 -1.02
C ALA A 58 18.93 6.11 0.14
N ILE A 59 18.13 6.61 1.08
CA ILE A 59 17.59 5.83 2.22
C ILE A 59 16.71 4.70 1.68
N ALA A 60 15.72 5.02 0.84
CA ALA A 60 14.79 4.03 0.29
C ALA A 60 15.53 2.93 -0.51
N LEU A 61 16.54 3.30 -1.30
CA LEU A 61 17.38 2.33 -2.02
C LEU A 61 18.21 1.46 -1.07
N GLY A 62 18.77 2.05 -0.02
CA GLY A 62 19.54 1.34 1.02
C GLY A 62 18.68 0.33 1.77
N GLU A 63 17.52 0.76 2.26
CA GLU A 63 16.53 -0.10 2.91
C GLU A 63 16.04 -1.20 1.97
N GLY A 64 15.68 -0.86 0.73
CA GLY A 64 15.27 -1.82 -0.28
C GLY A 64 16.34 -2.87 -0.58
N ALA A 65 17.62 -2.48 -0.64
CA ALA A 65 18.73 -3.40 -0.83
C ALA A 65 18.91 -4.34 0.38
N ILE A 66 18.82 -3.81 1.60
CA ILE A 66 18.89 -4.60 2.84
C ILE A 66 17.74 -5.60 2.91
N LEU A 67 16.50 -5.15 2.68
CA LEU A 67 15.32 -6.03 2.67
C LEU A 67 15.42 -7.11 1.59
N THR A 68 15.87 -6.73 0.39
CA THR A 68 16.10 -7.68 -0.70
C THR A 68 17.15 -8.73 -0.33
N LEU A 69 18.25 -8.33 0.32
CA LEU A 69 19.26 -9.27 0.80
C LEU A 69 18.69 -10.22 1.85
N ILE A 70 18.00 -9.71 2.88
CA ILE A 70 17.35 -10.53 3.91
C ILE A 70 16.38 -11.52 3.27
N PHE A 71 15.54 -11.03 2.35
CA PHE A 71 14.58 -11.82 1.61
C PHE A 71 15.26 -12.96 0.85
N TRP A 72 16.30 -12.68 0.04
CA TRP A 72 17.02 -13.69 -0.74
C TRP A 72 17.69 -14.75 0.12
N LEU A 73 18.29 -14.36 1.25
CA LEU A 73 18.92 -15.28 2.19
C LEU A 73 17.90 -16.21 2.85
N ALA A 74 16.69 -15.72 3.12
CA ALA A 74 15.60 -16.51 3.69
C ALA A 74 14.91 -17.40 2.63
N LEU A 75 14.74 -16.90 1.41
CA LEU A 75 14.00 -17.52 0.32
C LEU A 75 14.54 -18.90 -0.08
N ARG A 76 15.87 -19.09 -0.07
CA ARG A 76 16.54 -20.35 -0.46
C ARG A 76 16.09 -21.57 0.35
N LYS A 77 15.37 -21.35 1.45
CA LYS A 77 14.96 -22.38 2.40
C LYS A 77 13.46 -22.72 2.26
N GLN A 78 12.79 -22.13 1.27
CA GLN A 78 11.36 -22.33 1.00
C GLN A 78 11.16 -23.37 -0.10
N ALA A 79 10.18 -24.26 0.08
CA ALA A 79 9.82 -25.24 -0.95
C ALA A 79 9.20 -24.55 -2.18
N ALA A 80 8.42 -23.48 -1.95
CA ALA A 80 7.79 -22.67 -3.00
C ALA A 80 8.67 -21.50 -3.51
N TRP A 81 10.00 -21.59 -3.39
CA TRP A 81 10.89 -20.43 -3.61
C TRP A 81 10.73 -19.76 -4.98
N ARG A 82 10.46 -20.52 -6.06
CA ARG A 82 10.30 -19.95 -7.41
C ARG A 82 9.13 -18.97 -7.48
N THR A 83 7.97 -19.38 -6.95
CA THR A 83 6.77 -18.54 -6.97
C THR A 83 6.98 -17.29 -6.12
N ILE A 84 7.58 -17.45 -4.93
CA ILE A 84 7.85 -16.31 -4.03
C ILE A 84 8.90 -15.36 -4.65
N ALA A 85 9.89 -15.89 -5.39
CA ALA A 85 10.85 -15.07 -6.14
C ALA A 85 10.17 -14.25 -7.25
N VAL A 86 9.26 -14.86 -8.02
CA VAL A 86 8.49 -14.16 -9.07
C VAL A 86 7.66 -13.04 -8.44
N TYR A 87 7.02 -13.31 -7.31
CA TYR A 87 6.34 -12.28 -6.52
C TYR A 87 7.24 -11.10 -6.18
N TRP A 88 8.41 -11.38 -5.62
CA TRP A 88 9.35 -10.33 -5.20
C TRP A 88 9.84 -9.49 -6.37
N VAL A 89 10.23 -10.14 -7.47
CA VAL A 89 10.66 -9.45 -8.69
C VAL A 89 9.53 -8.57 -9.25
N LEU A 90 8.30 -9.09 -9.28
CA LEU A 90 7.13 -8.31 -9.69
C LEU A 90 6.91 -7.10 -8.76
N THR A 91 6.94 -7.27 -7.45
CA THR A 91 6.78 -6.18 -6.48
C THR A 91 7.86 -5.12 -6.66
N ILE A 92 9.13 -5.49 -6.78
CA ILE A 92 10.23 -4.54 -7.02
C ILE A 92 10.06 -3.79 -8.35
N ALA A 93 9.63 -4.50 -9.41
CA ALA A 93 9.36 -3.87 -10.70
C ALA A 93 8.19 -2.87 -10.62
N LEU A 94 7.13 -3.19 -9.89
CA LEU A 94 5.99 -2.29 -9.67
C LEU A 94 6.36 -1.09 -8.78
N ILE A 95 7.16 -1.28 -7.73
CA ILE A 95 7.69 -0.19 -6.90
C ILE A 95 8.53 0.76 -7.75
N PHE A 96 9.45 0.22 -8.55
CA PHE A 96 10.27 1.03 -9.44
C PHE A 96 9.42 1.76 -10.49
N GLY A 97 8.43 1.10 -11.08
CA GLY A 97 7.48 1.74 -12.00
C GLY A 97 6.73 2.88 -11.34
N THR A 98 6.20 2.66 -10.14
CA THR A 98 5.45 3.66 -9.35
C THR A 98 6.32 4.85 -8.99
N TRP A 99 7.56 4.61 -8.52
CA TRP A 99 8.51 5.69 -8.25
C TRP A 99 8.80 6.56 -9.47
N ARG A 100 8.89 5.97 -10.66
CA ARG A 100 9.25 6.71 -11.88
C ARG A 100 8.05 7.40 -12.55
N LEU A 101 6.84 6.93 -12.28
CA LEU A 101 5.63 7.35 -13.01
C LEU A 101 4.61 8.06 -12.11
N LEU A 102 4.41 7.62 -10.89
CA LEU A 102 3.31 8.10 -10.04
C LEU A 102 3.78 9.00 -8.90
N THR A 103 5.05 8.92 -8.52
CA THR A 103 5.60 9.68 -7.41
C THR A 103 6.00 11.11 -7.81
N ALA A 104 5.44 12.12 -7.12
CA ALA A 104 5.73 13.53 -7.39
C ALA A 104 7.14 13.96 -6.94
N ASN A 105 7.61 13.44 -5.81
CA ASN A 105 8.94 13.70 -5.25
C ASN A 105 9.43 12.48 -4.46
N ASN A 106 10.74 12.40 -4.20
CA ASN A 106 11.30 11.21 -3.55
C ASN A 106 10.98 11.09 -2.04
N VAL A 107 10.29 12.06 -1.43
CA VAL A 107 9.88 11.97 -0.02
C VAL A 107 8.71 10.99 0.13
N GLU A 108 7.86 10.88 -0.89
CA GLU A 108 6.78 9.88 -0.94
C GLU A 108 7.28 8.43 -0.96
N LEU A 109 8.60 8.21 -1.13
CA LEU A 109 9.18 6.88 -0.98
C LEU A 109 9.02 6.32 0.44
N VAL A 110 8.64 7.15 1.42
CA VAL A 110 8.36 6.75 2.81
C VAL A 110 7.20 5.74 2.92
N HIS A 111 6.23 5.78 1.99
CA HIS A 111 5.09 4.86 1.97
C HIS A 111 5.54 3.39 1.95
N TYR A 112 6.61 3.06 1.20
CA TYR A 112 7.12 1.69 1.11
C TYR A 112 7.60 1.13 2.46
N PRO A 113 8.63 1.71 3.14
CA PRO A 113 9.07 1.22 4.44
C PRO A 113 8.00 1.39 5.53
N GLN A 114 7.14 2.39 5.43
CA GLN A 114 6.01 2.58 6.34
C GLN A 114 5.04 1.39 6.31
N TYR A 115 4.70 0.85 5.14
CA TYR A 115 3.74 -0.27 5.07
C TYR A 115 4.38 -1.67 5.15
N VAL A 116 5.71 -1.80 5.14
CA VAL A 116 6.39 -3.10 5.33
C VAL A 116 6.02 -3.77 6.66
N PRO A 117 6.09 -3.12 7.84
CA PRO A 117 5.70 -3.72 9.12
C PRO A 117 4.22 -4.14 9.14
N GLU A 118 3.33 -3.34 8.56
CA GLU A 118 1.91 -3.65 8.44
C GLU A 118 1.69 -4.92 7.59
N GLY A 119 2.33 -5.01 6.42
CA GLY A 119 2.26 -6.20 5.57
C GLY A 119 2.77 -7.46 6.27
N VAL A 120 3.85 -7.35 7.06
CA VAL A 120 4.37 -8.46 7.88
C VAL A 120 3.35 -8.92 8.91
N ALA A 121 2.75 -7.98 9.66
CA ALA A 121 1.75 -8.27 10.69
C ALA A 121 0.49 -8.89 10.09
N LEU A 122 -0.02 -8.34 8.99
CA LEU A 122 -1.19 -8.86 8.29
C LEU A 122 -0.94 -10.26 7.73
N MET A 123 0.22 -10.53 7.12
CA MET A 123 0.58 -11.89 6.69
C MET A 123 0.60 -12.87 7.86
N ALA A 124 1.09 -12.46 9.03
CA ALA A 124 1.04 -13.28 10.23
C ALA A 124 -0.40 -13.51 10.73
N LEU A 125 -1.27 -12.50 10.67
CA LEU A 125 -2.66 -12.61 11.11
C LEU A 125 -3.53 -13.46 10.19
N THR A 126 -3.40 -13.29 8.87
CA THR A 126 -4.32 -13.90 7.89
C THR A 126 -3.82 -15.25 7.39
N LEU A 127 -2.49 -15.46 7.35
CA LEU A 127 -1.83 -16.54 6.62
C LEU A 127 -2.30 -16.66 5.15
N SER A 128 -2.76 -15.55 4.56
CA SER A 128 -3.17 -15.44 3.16
C SER A 128 -2.59 -14.17 2.54
N PRO A 129 -1.65 -14.27 1.58
CA PRO A 129 -1.04 -13.10 0.97
C PRO A 129 -2.07 -12.13 0.38
N VAL A 130 -3.06 -12.66 -0.35
CA VAL A 130 -4.09 -11.84 -1.01
C VAL A 130 -5.00 -11.16 0.01
N GLU A 131 -5.37 -11.86 1.08
CA GLU A 131 -6.19 -11.26 2.15
C GLU A 131 -5.42 -10.15 2.86
N SER A 132 -4.12 -10.34 3.12
CA SER A 132 -3.26 -9.30 3.70
C SER A 132 -3.20 -8.07 2.81
N LEU A 133 -3.00 -8.23 1.51
CA LEU A 133 -2.96 -7.11 0.58
C LEU A 133 -4.29 -6.34 0.53
N ALA A 134 -5.42 -7.04 0.60
CA ALA A 134 -6.71 -6.37 0.69
C ALA A 134 -6.83 -5.52 1.95
N TRP A 135 -6.36 -6.01 3.10
CA TRP A 135 -6.33 -5.23 4.33
C TRP A 135 -5.35 -4.05 4.28
N VAL A 136 -4.16 -4.23 3.69
CA VAL A 136 -3.21 -3.12 3.44
C VAL A 136 -3.88 -2.04 2.60
N THR A 137 -4.55 -2.40 1.51
CA THR A 137 -5.28 -1.42 0.68
C THR A 137 -6.37 -0.70 1.46
N ILE A 138 -7.07 -1.39 2.35
CA ILE A 138 -8.10 -0.76 3.19
C ILE A 138 -7.44 0.23 4.16
N PHE A 139 -6.34 -0.14 4.82
CA PHE A 139 -5.64 0.76 5.74
C PHE A 139 -5.00 1.96 5.03
N GLY A 140 -4.31 1.76 3.90
CA GLY A 140 -3.82 2.85 3.05
C GLY A 140 -4.95 3.77 2.57
N GLY A 141 -6.10 3.20 2.19
CA GLY A 141 -7.28 4.01 1.85
C GLY A 141 -7.83 4.82 3.04
N LEU A 142 -7.77 4.30 4.26
CA LEU A 142 -8.17 5.04 5.46
C LEU A 142 -7.17 6.12 5.83
N ASP A 143 -5.87 5.86 5.66
CA ASP A 143 -4.79 6.83 5.82
C ASP A 143 -5.01 8.04 4.90
N GLU A 144 -5.20 7.78 3.61
CA GLU A 144 -5.54 8.83 2.63
C GLU A 144 -6.87 9.50 2.90
N CYS A 145 -7.83 8.80 3.53
CA CYS A 145 -9.13 9.39 3.85
C CYS A 145 -8.97 10.42 4.96
N TYR A 146 -8.14 10.12 5.95
CA TYR A 146 -7.78 11.05 7.01
C TYR A 146 -7.06 12.27 6.44
N GLN A 147 -6.05 12.09 5.57
CA GLN A 147 -5.35 13.21 4.96
C GLN A 147 -6.28 14.09 4.10
N TYR A 148 -7.10 13.47 3.25
CA TYR A 148 -8.03 14.17 2.37
C TYR A 148 -9.10 14.98 3.13
N TRP A 149 -9.62 14.41 4.22
CA TRP A 149 -10.70 15.02 4.98
C TRP A 149 -10.21 16.03 6.02
N ASP A 150 -9.28 15.60 6.88
CA ASP A 150 -8.89 16.33 8.08
C ASP A 150 -7.76 17.31 7.76
N LEU A 151 -6.66 16.83 7.17
CA LEU A 151 -5.48 17.68 6.92
C LEU A 151 -5.68 18.66 5.77
N MET A 152 -6.41 18.21 4.73
CA MET A 152 -6.62 18.98 3.51
C MET A 152 -8.04 19.53 3.37
N GLY A 153 -8.81 19.58 4.46
CA GLY A 153 -10.19 20.08 4.49
C GLY A 153 -10.35 21.41 3.74
N GLY A 154 -11.20 21.41 2.70
CA GLY A 154 -11.50 22.59 1.88
C GLY A 154 -10.44 23.00 0.85
N ARG A 155 -9.27 22.35 0.81
CA ARG A 155 -8.24 22.59 -0.21
C ARG A 155 -8.55 21.84 -1.51
N PRO A 156 -8.16 22.37 -2.69
CA PRO A 156 -8.32 21.68 -3.96
C PRO A 156 -7.26 20.58 -4.10
N VAL A 157 -7.48 19.46 -3.41
CA VAL A 157 -6.60 18.28 -3.45
C VAL A 157 -7.38 17.05 -3.90
N GLN A 158 -6.68 16.04 -4.35
CA GLN A 158 -7.26 14.72 -4.64
C GLN A 158 -7.23 13.82 -3.39
N TYR A 159 -8.12 12.84 -3.35
CA TYR A 159 -7.89 11.63 -2.57
C TYR A 159 -6.83 10.82 -3.30
N ASP A 160 -5.62 10.71 -2.74
CA ASP A 160 -4.45 10.34 -3.51
C ASP A 160 -4.34 8.82 -3.70
N PHE A 161 -4.87 8.33 -4.81
CA PHE A 161 -4.75 6.91 -5.16
C PHE A 161 -3.31 6.48 -5.47
N ASN A 162 -2.38 7.40 -5.73
CA ASN A 162 -0.98 7.05 -5.88
C ASN A 162 -0.42 6.54 -4.56
N ASP A 163 -0.77 7.20 -3.45
CA ASP A 163 -0.30 6.87 -2.11
C ASP A 163 -0.87 5.54 -1.65
N ILE A 164 -2.18 5.30 -1.81
CA ILE A 164 -2.80 3.98 -1.56
C ILE A 164 -2.12 2.87 -2.36
N TYR A 165 -1.71 3.16 -3.60
CA TYR A 165 -1.03 2.17 -4.43
C TYR A 165 0.42 1.94 -3.95
N MET A 166 1.13 2.98 -3.50
CA MET A 166 2.44 2.85 -2.87
C MET A 166 2.36 2.04 -1.57
N ASP A 167 1.34 2.28 -0.75
CA ASP A 167 1.05 1.53 0.48
C ASP A 167 0.81 0.05 0.20
N LEU A 168 -0.01 -0.26 -0.81
CA LEU A 168 -0.24 -1.63 -1.27
C LEU A 168 1.10 -2.31 -1.63
N LEU A 169 1.99 -1.63 -2.35
CA LEU A 169 3.27 -2.20 -2.76
C LEU A 169 4.27 -2.32 -1.59
N GLY A 170 4.29 -1.37 -0.67
CA GLY A 170 5.05 -1.44 0.59
C GLY A 170 4.60 -2.61 1.45
N GLY A 171 3.29 -2.73 1.65
CA GLY A 171 2.67 -3.87 2.33
C GLY A 171 2.91 -5.18 1.60
N ALA A 172 2.94 -5.20 0.27
CA ALA A 172 3.31 -6.39 -0.49
C ALA A 172 4.75 -6.84 -0.23
N ALA A 173 5.69 -5.91 -0.11
CA ALA A 173 7.06 -6.23 0.30
C ALA A 173 7.08 -6.83 1.73
N GLY A 174 6.30 -6.25 2.66
CA GLY A 174 6.12 -6.79 4.01
C GLY A 174 5.53 -8.19 4.05
N VAL A 175 4.46 -8.43 3.30
CA VAL A 175 3.81 -9.74 3.13
C VAL A 175 4.82 -10.78 2.65
N LEU A 176 5.61 -10.44 1.63
CA LEU A 176 6.61 -11.35 1.07
C LEU A 176 7.78 -11.62 2.02
N LEU A 177 8.19 -10.62 2.78
CA LEU A 177 9.18 -10.79 3.84
C LEU A 177 8.68 -11.77 4.91
N ALA A 178 7.44 -11.62 5.37
CA ALA A 178 6.85 -12.58 6.30
C ALA A 178 6.74 -13.99 5.70
N MET A 179 6.36 -14.11 4.42
CA MET A 179 6.27 -15.42 3.73
C MET A 179 7.60 -16.18 3.72
N VAL A 180 8.75 -15.52 3.55
CA VAL A 180 10.05 -16.22 3.58
C VAL A 180 10.50 -16.65 4.97
N PHE A 181 9.87 -16.14 6.04
CA PHE A 181 10.06 -16.61 7.41
C PHE A 181 9.01 -17.62 7.87
N LEU A 182 7.82 -17.62 7.26
CA LEU A 182 6.80 -18.64 7.41
C LEU A 182 7.10 -19.84 6.50
N ARG A 183 6.49 -21.00 6.77
CA ARG A 183 6.68 -22.19 5.93
C ARG A 183 5.76 -22.11 4.72
N CYS A 184 6.32 -21.95 3.54
CA CYS A 184 5.58 -21.88 2.28
C CYS A 184 5.78 -23.14 1.44
N GLU A 185 4.68 -23.77 1.04
CA GLU A 185 4.68 -24.95 0.20
C GLU A 185 3.92 -24.72 -1.11
N PRO A 186 4.32 -25.37 -2.21
CA PRO A 186 3.54 -25.35 -3.44
C PRO A 186 2.13 -25.90 -3.18
N ALA A 187 1.12 -25.22 -3.71
CA ALA A 187 -0.27 -25.65 -3.57
C ALA A 187 -1.08 -25.25 -4.80
N ARG A 188 -2.32 -25.72 -4.87
CA ARG A 188 -3.33 -25.20 -5.79
C ARG A 188 -4.54 -24.77 -4.97
N VAL A 189 -4.67 -23.48 -4.75
CA VAL A 189 -5.83 -22.90 -4.07
C VAL A 189 -6.91 -22.57 -5.11
N GLU A 190 -8.12 -23.00 -4.83
CA GLU A 190 -9.29 -22.70 -5.66
C GLU A 190 -9.60 -21.20 -5.64
N TRP A 191 -9.98 -20.64 -6.78
CA TRP A 191 -10.33 -19.21 -6.89
C TRP A 191 -11.48 -18.82 -5.96
N ARG A 192 -12.47 -19.71 -5.80
CA ARG A 192 -13.58 -19.53 -4.87
C ARG A 192 -13.11 -19.37 -3.42
N ALA A 193 -12.01 -20.03 -3.04
CA ALA A 193 -11.44 -19.90 -1.70
C ALA A 193 -10.69 -18.57 -1.49
N VAL A 194 -10.19 -17.95 -2.57
CA VAL A 194 -9.60 -16.60 -2.53
C VAL A 194 -10.69 -15.55 -2.38
N LEU A 195 -11.77 -15.63 -3.18
CA LEU A 195 -12.87 -14.66 -3.15
C LEU A 195 -13.67 -14.68 -1.83
N ARG A 196 -13.67 -15.81 -1.12
CA ARG A 196 -14.34 -15.95 0.19
C ARG A 196 -13.51 -15.42 1.37
N ARG A 197 -12.30 -14.90 1.14
CA ARG A 197 -11.47 -14.35 2.22
C ARG A 197 -12.10 -13.06 2.75
N PRO A 198 -12.22 -12.88 4.08
CA PRO A 198 -12.84 -11.70 4.67
C PRO A 198 -12.30 -10.38 4.12
N GLY A 199 -10.98 -10.20 4.07
CA GLY A 199 -10.38 -8.96 3.52
C GLY A 199 -10.78 -8.69 2.06
N ILE A 200 -10.85 -9.74 1.23
CA ILE A 200 -11.26 -9.61 -0.19
C ILE A 200 -12.75 -9.28 -0.31
N ALA A 201 -13.60 -9.95 0.47
CA ALA A 201 -15.03 -9.67 0.49
C ALA A 201 -15.30 -8.23 0.96
N THR A 202 -14.59 -7.76 1.98
CA THR A 202 -14.66 -6.37 2.47
C THR A 202 -14.24 -5.39 1.38
N LEU A 203 -13.10 -5.61 0.72
CA LEU A 203 -12.61 -4.73 -0.35
C LEU A 203 -13.60 -4.66 -1.53
N ILE A 204 -14.14 -5.80 -1.97
CA ILE A 204 -15.17 -5.84 -3.02
C ILE A 204 -16.42 -5.10 -2.57
N GLY A 205 -16.84 -5.25 -1.30
CA GLY A 205 -17.96 -4.53 -0.72
C GLY A 205 -17.76 -3.01 -0.75
N ILE A 206 -16.57 -2.52 -0.39
CA ILE A 206 -16.21 -1.09 -0.45
C ILE A 206 -16.31 -0.57 -1.88
N VAL A 207 -15.73 -1.30 -2.85
CA VAL A 207 -15.77 -0.91 -4.26
C VAL A 207 -17.21 -0.88 -4.78
N ALA A 208 -18.00 -1.91 -4.48
CA ALA A 208 -19.40 -1.98 -4.89
C ALA A 208 -20.22 -0.85 -4.28
N ALA A 209 -20.03 -0.53 -2.99
CA ALA A 209 -20.66 0.60 -2.34
C ALA A 209 -20.27 1.92 -3.00
N GLY A 210 -18.98 2.12 -3.32
CA GLY A 210 -18.49 3.28 -4.06
C GLY A 210 -19.17 3.44 -5.43
N VAL A 211 -19.30 2.36 -6.19
CA VAL A 211 -20.01 2.38 -7.49
C VAL A 211 -21.47 2.78 -7.34
N VAL A 212 -22.19 2.23 -6.34
CA VAL A 212 -23.59 2.59 -6.07
C VAL A 212 -23.72 4.06 -5.64
N LEU A 213 -22.81 4.55 -4.79
CA LEU A 213 -22.81 5.94 -4.35
C LEU A 213 -22.51 6.91 -5.50
N VAL A 214 -21.62 6.55 -6.41
CA VAL A 214 -21.34 7.34 -7.63
C VAL A 214 -22.54 7.31 -8.58
N ALA A 215 -23.10 6.14 -8.84
CA ALA A 215 -24.24 5.98 -9.75
C ALA A 215 -25.50 6.70 -9.26
N SER A 216 -25.70 6.79 -7.94
CA SER A 216 -26.81 7.52 -7.33
C SER A 216 -26.58 9.04 -7.22
N GLY A 217 -25.39 9.54 -7.55
CA GLY A 217 -25.04 10.96 -7.48
C GLY A 217 -24.73 11.48 -6.07
N TRP A 218 -24.75 10.61 -5.04
CA TRP A 218 -24.34 10.96 -3.68
C TRP A 218 -22.85 11.23 -3.59
N VAL A 219 -22.05 10.45 -4.33
CA VAL A 219 -20.63 10.68 -4.52
C VAL A 219 -20.36 11.17 -5.94
N ARG A 220 -19.47 12.16 -6.09
CA ARG A 220 -18.94 12.57 -7.40
C ARG A 220 -17.48 12.13 -7.52
N LEU A 221 -17.05 11.81 -8.74
CA LEU A 221 -15.64 11.54 -9.00
C LEU A 221 -14.82 12.82 -8.80
N TYR A 222 -15.33 13.94 -9.30
CA TYR A 222 -14.70 15.26 -9.19
C TYR A 222 -15.66 16.27 -8.56
N GLN A 223 -15.12 17.24 -7.83
CA GLN A 223 -15.88 18.35 -7.28
C GLN A 223 -16.58 19.14 -8.38
N ASP A 224 -17.88 19.37 -8.19
CA ASP A 224 -18.73 20.16 -9.07
C ASP A 224 -19.48 21.22 -8.25
N LYS A 225 -19.09 22.49 -8.38
CA LYS A 225 -19.67 23.59 -7.60
C LYS A 225 -21.16 23.83 -7.89
N THR A 226 -21.72 23.22 -8.93
CA THR A 226 -23.11 23.42 -9.37
C THR A 226 -24.06 22.32 -8.91
N ALA A 227 -23.54 21.16 -8.53
CA ALA A 227 -24.34 20.01 -8.13
C ALA A 227 -24.35 19.82 -6.61
N HIS A 228 -25.50 19.41 -6.06
CA HIS A 228 -25.56 18.94 -4.67
C HIS A 228 -25.09 17.49 -4.61
N TYR A 229 -24.05 17.22 -3.83
CA TYR A 229 -23.52 15.88 -3.57
C TYR A 229 -22.99 15.82 -2.14
N TRP A 230 -22.87 14.62 -1.58
CA TRP A 230 -22.36 14.41 -0.22
C TRP A 230 -20.83 14.45 -0.17
N PHE A 231 -20.19 13.79 -1.14
CA PHE A 231 -18.74 13.65 -1.18
C PHE A 231 -18.19 13.68 -2.61
N ALA A 232 -17.02 14.27 -2.82
CA ALA A 232 -16.26 14.15 -4.07
C ALA A 232 -14.99 13.35 -3.78
N LEU A 233 -14.63 12.40 -4.65
CA LEU A 233 -13.37 11.64 -4.54
C LEU A 233 -12.16 12.52 -4.87
N SER A 234 -12.31 13.54 -5.72
CA SER A 234 -11.24 14.50 -5.98
C SER A 234 -11.77 15.93 -6.00
N ARG A 235 -11.14 16.85 -5.26
CA ARG A 235 -11.48 18.29 -5.29
C ARG A 235 -10.74 19.03 -6.40
N ASP A 236 -9.68 18.41 -6.90
CA ASP A 236 -8.92 18.89 -8.05
C ASP A 236 -9.07 17.95 -9.24
N LYS A 237 -8.92 18.48 -10.45
CA LYS A 237 -8.84 17.68 -11.66
C LYS A 237 -7.48 17.98 -12.31
N PRO A 238 -6.60 16.98 -12.45
CA PRO A 238 -5.29 17.22 -13.05
C PRO A 238 -5.46 17.79 -14.46
N PRO A 239 -4.65 18.80 -14.84
CA PRO A 239 -4.83 19.52 -16.10
C PRO A 239 -4.53 18.64 -17.31
N GLU A 240 -3.66 17.65 -17.14
CA GLU A 240 -3.23 16.71 -18.17
C GLU A 240 -2.94 15.35 -17.54
N TYR A 241 -2.85 14.31 -18.38
CA TYR A 241 -2.50 12.96 -17.92
C TYR A 241 -1.09 12.91 -17.30
N TRP A 242 -0.11 13.61 -17.87
CA TRP A 242 1.25 13.72 -17.35
C TRP A 242 1.63 15.18 -17.16
N PHE A 243 1.75 15.63 -15.92
CA PHE A 243 2.02 17.04 -15.62
C PHE A 243 3.19 17.20 -14.63
N ILE A 244 3.69 18.43 -14.54
CA ILE A 244 4.62 18.86 -13.51
C ILE A 244 3.84 19.80 -12.61
N ASN A 245 3.84 19.55 -11.31
CA ASN A 245 3.37 20.51 -10.33
C ASN A 245 4.58 21.03 -9.53
N PRO A 246 5.04 22.27 -9.78
CA PRO A 246 6.19 22.84 -9.08
C PRO A 246 6.04 22.87 -7.55
N MET A 247 4.80 22.83 -7.02
CA MET A 247 4.56 22.74 -5.58
C MET A 247 4.88 21.36 -5.01
N PHE A 248 4.71 20.29 -5.81
CA PHE A 248 4.91 18.92 -5.36
C PHE A 248 6.30 18.38 -5.70
N GLY A 249 6.93 18.86 -6.77
CA GLY A 249 8.29 18.46 -7.09
C GLY A 249 8.71 18.73 -8.54
N PRO A 250 9.99 18.45 -8.85
CA PRO A 250 10.54 18.69 -10.18
C PRO A 250 10.19 17.60 -11.19
N HIS A 251 9.53 16.52 -10.77
CA HIS A 251 9.27 15.37 -11.63
C HIS A 251 7.95 15.53 -12.38
N ARG A 252 7.94 15.01 -13.61
CA ARG A 252 6.70 14.78 -14.34
C ARG A 252 6.11 13.47 -13.87
N PHE A 253 4.86 13.49 -13.42
CA PHE A 253 4.18 12.31 -12.88
C PHE A 253 2.71 12.29 -13.31
N HIS A 254 2.06 11.17 -13.07
CA HIS A 254 0.63 10.98 -13.29
C HIS A 254 -0.05 10.75 -11.95
N THR A 255 -1.11 11.52 -11.69
CA THR A 255 -2.04 11.23 -10.61
C THR A 255 -3.11 10.29 -11.12
N LEU A 256 -3.26 9.15 -10.46
CA LEU A 256 -4.34 8.21 -10.68
C LEU A 256 -5.69 8.86 -10.36
N SER A 257 -6.56 8.91 -11.36
CA SER A 257 -7.94 9.39 -11.17
C SER A 257 -8.75 8.47 -10.22
N PRO A 258 -9.91 8.95 -9.74
CA PRO A 258 -10.87 8.14 -8.97
C PRO A 258 -11.39 6.87 -9.67
N VAL A 259 -11.08 6.67 -10.95
CA VAL A 259 -11.38 5.44 -11.70
C VAL A 259 -10.10 4.62 -11.93
N GLU A 260 -9.02 5.24 -12.39
CA GLU A 260 -7.75 4.56 -12.67
C GLU A 260 -7.16 3.93 -11.41
N GLY A 261 -7.22 4.63 -10.28
CA GLY A 261 -6.69 4.17 -9.00
C GLY A 261 -7.29 2.84 -8.54
N PRO A 262 -8.61 2.77 -8.29
CA PRO A 262 -9.28 1.52 -7.92
C PRO A 262 -9.07 0.39 -8.92
N VAL A 263 -9.09 0.68 -10.23
CA VAL A 263 -8.87 -0.32 -11.27
C VAL A 263 -7.45 -0.89 -11.20
N LEU A 264 -6.42 -0.04 -11.07
CA LEU A 264 -5.03 -0.46 -10.96
C LEU A 264 -4.79 -1.29 -9.69
N ILE A 265 -5.30 -0.82 -8.54
CA ILE A 265 -5.23 -1.54 -7.26
C ILE A 265 -5.83 -2.93 -7.37
N LEU A 266 -7.06 -3.04 -7.89
CA LEU A 266 -7.75 -4.33 -8.04
C LEU A 266 -7.06 -5.25 -9.05
N ALA A 267 -6.54 -4.69 -10.15
CA ALA A 267 -5.77 -5.46 -11.13
C ALA A 267 -4.48 -6.03 -10.50
N THR A 268 -3.74 -5.23 -9.73
CA THR A 268 -2.54 -5.66 -9.03
C THR A 268 -2.83 -6.73 -7.99
N ILE A 269 -3.90 -6.58 -7.19
CA ILE A 269 -4.35 -7.63 -6.26
C ILE A 269 -4.77 -8.89 -7.04
N GLY A 270 -5.43 -8.75 -8.20
CA GLY A 270 -5.80 -9.87 -9.06
C GLY A 270 -4.59 -10.64 -9.58
N VAL A 271 -3.54 -9.95 -10.02
CA VAL A 271 -2.26 -10.56 -10.43
C VAL A 271 -1.61 -11.28 -9.26
N TYR A 272 -1.54 -10.65 -8.08
CA TYR A 272 -1.06 -11.32 -6.88
C TYR A 272 -1.94 -12.49 -6.47
N ALA A 273 -3.25 -12.44 -6.65
CA ALA A 273 -4.13 -13.57 -6.39
C ALA A 273 -3.83 -14.78 -7.28
N LEU A 274 -3.52 -14.56 -8.57
CA LEU A 274 -3.11 -15.63 -9.48
C LEU A 274 -1.84 -16.34 -8.99
N LEU A 275 -0.84 -15.57 -8.57
CA LEU A 275 0.40 -16.12 -8.06
C LEU A 275 0.19 -16.79 -6.67
N ALA A 276 -0.68 -16.23 -5.82
CA ALA A 276 -0.93 -16.73 -4.45
C ALA A 276 -1.51 -18.13 -4.47
N ARG A 277 -2.30 -18.45 -5.49
CA ARG A 277 -2.93 -19.76 -5.65
C ARG A 277 -1.92 -20.89 -5.78
N ALA A 278 -0.69 -20.58 -6.20
CA ALA A 278 0.40 -21.55 -6.32
C ALA A 278 1.16 -21.80 -5.01
N VAL A 279 0.84 -21.09 -3.92
CA VAL A 279 1.54 -21.19 -2.62
C VAL A 279 0.55 -21.31 -1.47
N ARG A 280 0.84 -22.20 -0.52
CA ARG A 280 0.16 -22.27 0.76
C ARG A 280 1.13 -21.91 1.87
N VAL A 281 0.76 -20.92 2.68
CA VAL A 281 1.46 -20.58 3.92
C VAL A 281 0.94 -21.48 5.03
N LYS A 282 1.85 -22.13 5.77
CA LYS A 282 1.54 -23.03 6.88
C LYS A 282 1.75 -22.36 8.22
N GLU A 283 0.90 -22.74 9.16
CA GLU A 283 1.05 -22.56 10.60
C GLU A 283 2.22 -23.37 11.18
#